data_AF-A0A371MR46-F1
#
_entry.id   AF-A0A371MR46-F1
#
_cell.length_a   1.000
_cell.length_b   1.000
_cell.length_c   1.000
_cell.angle_alpha   90.00
_cell.angle_beta   90.00
_cell.angle_gamma   90.00
#
_symmetry.space_group_name_H-M   'P 1'
#
loop_
_entity.id
_entity.type
_entity.pdbx_description
1 polymer ?
#
loop_
_entity_poly.entity_id
_entity_poly.type
_entity_poly.pdbx_seq_one_letter_code
_entity_poly.pdbx_strand_id
1 'polypeptide(L)'
;FVDEKWRAALDGAAYDIEHRIVTDCGETRWVRQRAEVEYDDGEPLEALGIVQDITERKTREQEIKKAKTQLEAAIDTGAVGTWEWDVDADELVVDARFARLFGVPPDAADDGLPLEAYVSAVADVDRERIERAAETALDACGEFQEEFRVHDPDGERRWVLA
;
A
#
# COMPACT_ATOMS: atom_id res chain seq x y z
N PHE A 1 -12.09 27.97 12.91
CA PHE A 1 -11.66 27.53 11.57
C PHE A 1 -12.29 28.36 10.46
N VAL A 2 -13.62 28.27 10.22
CA VAL A 2 -14.27 29.05 9.13
C VAL A 2 -14.12 30.57 9.35
N ASP A 3 -14.53 31.10 10.50
CA ASP A 3 -14.41 32.54 10.83
C ASP A 3 -12.98 33.08 10.76
N GLU A 4 -12.01 32.25 11.15
CA GLU A 4 -10.59 32.61 11.11
C GLU A 4 -10.12 32.76 9.66
N LYS A 5 -10.47 31.81 8.79
CA LYS A 5 -10.16 31.87 7.36
C LYS A 5 -10.88 33.02 6.67
N TRP A 6 -12.10 33.33 7.10
CA TRP A 6 -12.84 34.47 6.58
C TRP A 6 -12.19 35.80 6.95
N ARG A 7 -11.77 35.99 8.21
CA ARG A 7 -11.04 37.20 8.62
C ARG A 7 -9.74 37.38 7.84
N ALA A 8 -8.95 36.31 7.70
CA ALA A 8 -7.74 36.37 6.90
C ALA A 8 -8.04 36.73 5.43
N ALA A 9 -9.18 36.30 4.90
CA ALA A 9 -9.60 36.65 3.54
C ALA A 9 -9.98 38.12 3.37
N LEU A 10 -10.52 38.76 4.41
CA LEU A 10 -10.76 40.21 4.44
C LEU A 10 -9.46 41.02 4.55
N ASP A 11 -8.38 40.40 5.02
CA ASP A 11 -7.02 40.97 5.08
C ASP A 11 -6.21 40.66 3.80
N GLY A 12 -6.85 40.17 2.73
CA GLY A 12 -6.22 39.90 1.43
C GLY A 12 -5.79 38.45 1.17
N ALA A 13 -6.02 37.51 2.08
CA ALA A 13 -5.73 36.09 1.83
C ALA A 13 -6.76 35.43 0.91
N ALA A 14 -6.36 34.37 0.19
CA ALA A 14 -7.31 33.58 -0.58
C ALA A 14 -8.25 32.79 0.34
N TYR A 15 -9.56 32.84 0.06
CA TYR A 15 -10.56 32.02 0.74
C TYR A 15 -10.91 30.81 -0.10
N ASP A 16 -10.35 29.65 0.25
CA ASP A 16 -10.71 28.34 -0.31
C ASP A 16 -10.62 27.31 0.80
N ILE A 17 -11.77 26.83 1.29
CA ILE A 17 -11.83 25.93 2.43
C ILE A 17 -12.80 24.79 2.18
N GLU A 18 -12.48 23.63 2.75
CA GLU A 18 -13.38 22.49 2.82
C GLU A 18 -13.78 22.24 4.27
N HIS A 19 -15.07 22.19 4.56
CA HIS A 19 -15.56 21.92 5.91
C HIS A 19 -16.93 21.24 5.88
N ARG A 20 -17.42 20.88 7.07
CA ARG A 20 -18.71 20.24 7.23
C ARG A 20 -19.77 21.25 7.65
N ILE A 21 -20.93 21.15 7.04
CA ILE A 21 -22.14 21.86 7.45
C ILE A 21 -23.21 20.86 7.88
N VAL A 22 -24.16 21.33 8.68
CA VAL A 22 -25.39 20.59 9.00
C VAL A 22 -26.53 21.30 8.26
N THR A 23 -27.27 20.55 7.45
CA THR A 23 -28.43 21.07 6.73
C THR A 23 -29.64 21.23 7.65
N ASP A 24 -30.70 21.90 7.18
CA ASP A 24 -31.94 22.06 7.94
C ASP A 24 -32.63 20.73 8.29
N CYS A 25 -32.35 19.68 7.51
CA CYS A 25 -32.82 18.31 7.80
C CYS A 25 -31.88 17.52 8.72
N GLY A 26 -30.82 18.13 9.25
CA GLY A 26 -29.87 17.49 10.16
C GLY A 26 -28.78 16.64 9.48
N GLU A 27 -28.73 16.63 8.15
CA GLU A 27 -27.72 15.89 7.39
C GLU A 27 -26.37 16.63 7.43
N THR A 28 -25.29 15.89 7.64
CA THR A 28 -23.94 16.46 7.57
C THR A 28 -23.41 16.37 6.14
N ARG A 29 -23.04 17.51 5.55
CA ARG A 29 -22.46 17.58 4.20
C ARG A 29 -21.07 18.19 4.23
N TRP A 30 -20.20 17.70 3.37
CA TRP A 30 -18.93 18.37 3.08
C TRP A 30 -19.17 19.42 2.00
N VAL A 31 -18.70 20.63 2.26
CA VAL A 31 -18.75 21.72 1.30
C VAL A 31 -17.37 22.29 1.07
N ARG A 32 -17.09 22.66 -0.18
CA ARG A 32 -15.99 23.55 -0.54
C ARG A 32 -16.55 24.96 -0.71
N GLN A 33 -16.02 25.90 0.05
CA GLN A 33 -16.34 27.30 -0.12
C GLN A 33 -15.13 28.02 -0.68
N ARG A 34 -15.36 28.76 -1.76
CA ARG A 34 -14.37 29.65 -2.33
C ARG A 34 -14.96 31.04 -2.44
N ALA A 35 -14.21 32.07 -2.07
CA ALA A 35 -14.63 33.44 -2.21
C ALA A 35 -13.47 34.33 -2.64
N GLU A 36 -13.81 35.36 -3.40
CA GLU A 36 -12.92 36.43 -3.83
C GLU A 36 -13.48 37.74 -3.27
N VAL A 37 -12.62 38.53 -2.64
CA VAL A 37 -12.97 39.81 -2.02
C VAL A 37 -12.44 40.92 -2.94
N GLU A 38 -13.33 41.82 -3.36
CA GLU A 38 -12.99 43.05 -4.05
C GLU A 38 -12.68 44.15 -3.04
N TYR A 39 -11.70 45.00 -3.37
CA TYR A 39 -11.20 46.04 -2.48
C TYR A 39 -11.25 47.42 -3.17
N ASP A 40 -11.58 48.46 -2.41
CA ASP A 40 -11.45 49.87 -2.80
C ASP A 40 -10.52 50.58 -1.82
N ASP A 41 -9.47 51.23 -2.32
CA ASP A 41 -8.40 51.88 -1.53
C ASP A 41 -7.83 51.05 -0.35
N GLY A 42 -7.80 49.71 -0.50
CA GLY A 42 -7.33 48.77 0.53
C GLY A 42 -8.39 48.34 1.55
N GLU A 43 -9.62 48.83 1.44
CA GLU A 43 -10.76 48.39 2.26
C GLU A 43 -11.63 47.37 1.49
N PRO A 44 -12.08 46.27 2.13
CA PRO A 44 -12.91 45.26 1.47
C PRO A 44 -14.31 45.84 1.15
N LEU A 45 -14.66 45.85 -0.14
CA LEU A 45 -15.90 46.44 -0.68
C LEU A 45 -17.00 45.40 -0.87
N GLU A 46 -16.70 44.29 -1.54
CA GLU A 46 -17.65 43.23 -1.86
C GLU A 46 -16.95 41.87 -1.81
N ALA A 47 -17.69 40.80 -1.52
CA ALA A 47 -17.15 39.45 -1.60
C ALA A 47 -18.10 38.54 -2.38
N LEU A 48 -17.58 37.91 -3.43
CA LEU A 48 -18.29 36.95 -4.24
C LEU A 48 -17.83 35.54 -3.90
N GLY A 49 -18.76 34.67 -3.49
CA GLY A 49 -18.45 33.31 -3.07
C GLY A 49 -19.32 32.24 -3.74
N ILE A 50 -18.75 31.05 -3.86
CA ILE A 50 -19.45 29.83 -4.25
C ILE A 50 -19.35 28.80 -3.12
N VAL A 51 -20.43 28.05 -2.94
CA VAL A 51 -20.49 26.89 -2.05
C VAL A 51 -20.82 25.68 -2.88
N GLN A 52 -19.88 24.73 -2.97
CA GLN A 52 -20.06 23.47 -3.68
C GLN A 52 -20.21 22.34 -2.68
N ASP A 53 -21.26 21.54 -2.81
CA ASP A 53 -21.36 20.26 -2.12
C ASP A 53 -20.34 19.26 -2.71
N ILE A 54 -19.45 18.78 -1.85
CA ILE A 54 -18.38 17.83 -2.20
C ILE A 54 -18.52 16.53 -1.41
N THR A 55 -19.70 16.26 -0.84
CA THR A 55 -19.97 15.08 0.00
C THR A 55 -19.68 13.80 -0.76
N GLU A 56 -20.19 13.66 -1.99
CA GLU A 56 -19.92 12.48 -2.82
C GLU A 56 -18.42 12.28 -3.09
N ARG A 57 -17.68 13.37 -3.37
CA ARG A 57 -16.25 13.29 -3.61
C ARG A 57 -15.51 12.79 -2.38
N LYS A 58 -15.82 13.34 -1.20
CA LYS A 58 -15.22 12.91 0.07
C LYS A 58 -15.56 11.45 0.40
N THR A 59 -16.79 11.00 0.13
CA THR A 59 -17.18 9.60 0.31
C THR A 59 -16.36 8.68 -0.59
N ARG A 60 -16.23 8.98 -1.89
CA ARG A 60 -15.42 8.19 -2.81
C ARG A 60 -13.94 8.16 -2.41
N GLU A 61 -13.37 9.30 -2.03
CA GLU A 61 -11.99 9.38 -1.53
C GLU A 61 -11.79 8.48 -0.28
N GLN A 62 -12.76 8.46 0.63
CA GLN A 62 -12.73 7.60 1.82
C GLN A 62 -12.90 6.12 1.48
N GLU A 63 -13.78 5.77 0.55
CA GLU A 63 -13.96 4.39 0.09
C GLU A 63 -12.69 3.86 -0.56
N ILE A 64 -12.07 4.64 -1.45
CA ILE A 64 -10.79 4.29 -2.07
C ILE A 64 -9.71 4.10 -1.01
N LYS A 65 -9.60 5.04 -0.07
CA LYS A 65 -8.63 4.93 1.03
C LYS A 65 -8.85 3.68 1.86
N LYS A 66 -10.11 3.37 2.19
CA LYS A 66 -10.48 2.18 2.97
C LYS A 66 -10.16 0.89 2.21
N ALA A 67 -10.50 0.82 0.93
CA ALA A 67 -10.18 -0.32 0.08
C ALA A 67 -8.66 -0.52 -0.04
N LYS A 68 -7.88 0.56 -0.22
CA LYS A 68 -6.42 0.51 -0.24
C LYS A 68 -5.85 -0.03 1.08
N THR A 69 -6.28 0.50 2.23
CA THR A 69 -5.83 0.01 3.54
C THR A 69 -6.25 -1.44 3.77
N GLN A 70 -7.43 -1.86 3.32
CA GLN A 70 -7.86 -3.26 3.40
C GLN A 70 -7.03 -4.18 2.51
N LEU A 71 -6.68 -3.76 1.29
CA LEU A 71 -5.78 -4.50 0.41
C LEU A 71 -4.37 -4.58 0.99
N GLU A 72 -3.83 -3.47 1.49
CA GLU A 72 -2.53 -3.44 2.18
C GLU A 72 -2.54 -4.38 3.38
N ALA A 73 -3.58 -4.32 4.22
CA ALA A 73 -3.71 -5.23 5.36
C ALA A 73 -3.91 -6.69 4.95
N ALA A 74 -4.63 -6.97 3.84
CA ALA A 74 -4.82 -8.32 3.32
C ALA A 74 -3.53 -8.90 2.72
N ILE A 75 -2.74 -8.08 2.04
CA ILE A 75 -1.40 -8.43 1.57
C ILE A 75 -0.48 -8.64 2.77
N ASP A 76 -0.53 -7.76 3.78
CA ASP A 76 0.27 -7.88 4.99
C ASP A 76 -0.11 -9.15 5.81
N THR A 77 -1.40 -9.51 5.84
CA THR A 77 -1.88 -10.71 6.54
C THR A 77 -1.78 -12.01 5.75
N GLY A 78 -1.94 -12.00 4.42
CA GLY A 78 -1.76 -13.19 3.60
C GLY A 78 -0.27 -13.47 3.49
N ALA A 79 0.22 -14.58 4.05
CA ALA A 79 1.63 -15.04 4.09
C ALA A 79 2.30 -15.25 2.71
N VAL A 80 2.08 -14.35 1.76
CA VAL A 80 2.52 -14.40 0.38
C VAL A 80 3.74 -13.49 0.22
N GLY A 81 4.84 -14.06 -0.23
CA GLY A 81 6.01 -13.32 -0.71
C GLY A 81 6.22 -13.63 -2.19
N THR A 82 6.72 -12.66 -2.95
CA THR A 82 7.06 -12.82 -4.37
C THR A 82 8.54 -13.13 -4.55
N TRP A 83 8.86 -13.93 -5.56
CA TRP A 83 10.21 -14.29 -5.95
C TRP A 83 10.31 -14.39 -7.48
N GLU A 84 11.49 -14.12 -8.02
CA GLU A 84 11.86 -14.30 -9.41
C GLU A 84 13.24 -14.95 -9.44
N TRP A 85 13.39 -16.01 -10.23
CA TRP A 85 14.64 -16.76 -10.34
C TRP A 85 15.20 -16.66 -11.75
N ASP A 86 16.41 -16.10 -11.88
CA ASP A 86 17.25 -16.29 -13.05
C ASP A 86 18.01 -17.62 -12.91
N VAL A 87 17.60 -18.62 -13.68
CA VAL A 87 18.13 -19.98 -13.62
C VAL A 87 19.55 -20.07 -14.20
N ASP A 88 19.88 -19.23 -15.18
CA ASP A 88 21.21 -19.26 -15.84
C ASP A 88 22.27 -18.58 -14.95
N ALA A 89 21.90 -17.49 -14.28
CA ALA A 89 22.76 -16.76 -13.35
C ALA A 89 22.74 -17.32 -11.91
N ASP A 90 21.79 -18.21 -11.61
CA ASP A 90 21.44 -18.66 -10.25
C ASP A 90 21.21 -17.46 -9.30
N GLU A 91 20.31 -16.56 -9.71
CA GLU A 91 20.00 -15.34 -8.97
C GLU A 91 18.50 -15.32 -8.61
N LEU A 92 18.19 -15.50 -7.33
CA LEU A 92 16.83 -15.39 -6.80
C LEU A 92 16.62 -14.02 -6.18
N VAL A 93 15.83 -13.18 -6.86
CA VAL A 93 15.37 -11.88 -6.36
C VAL A 93 14.04 -12.07 -5.67
N VAL A 94 13.93 -11.62 -4.43
CA VAL A 94 12.74 -11.84 -3.61
C VAL A 94 12.30 -10.56 -2.93
N ASP A 95 11.02 -10.48 -2.56
CA ASP A 95 10.56 -9.36 -1.74
C ASP A 95 11.06 -9.47 -0.29
N ALA A 96 10.96 -8.36 0.44
CA ALA A 96 11.38 -8.29 1.84
C ALA A 96 10.65 -9.30 2.76
N ARG A 97 9.49 -9.82 2.36
CA ARG A 97 8.73 -10.77 3.16
C ARG A 97 9.24 -12.19 2.96
N PHE A 98 9.46 -12.60 1.72
CA PHE A 98 10.05 -13.88 1.38
C PHE A 98 11.44 -13.97 2.00
N ALA A 99 12.26 -12.92 1.91
CA ALA A 99 13.55 -12.85 2.60
C ALA A 99 13.41 -13.14 4.10
N ARG A 100 12.49 -12.45 4.80
CA ARG A 100 12.22 -12.67 6.24
C ARG A 100 11.70 -14.08 6.53
N LEU A 101 10.85 -14.65 5.68
CA LEU A 101 10.28 -15.98 5.86
C LEU A 101 11.36 -17.08 5.85
N PHE A 102 12.40 -16.90 5.05
CA PHE A 102 13.53 -17.80 4.93
C PHE A 102 14.74 -17.38 5.79
N GLY A 103 14.58 -16.37 6.66
CA GLY A 103 15.64 -15.92 7.58
C GLY A 103 16.77 -15.12 6.91
N VAL A 104 16.57 -14.66 5.67
CA VAL A 104 17.53 -13.88 4.90
C VAL A 104 17.34 -12.38 5.21
N PRO A 105 18.42 -11.62 5.50
CA PRO A 105 18.34 -10.17 5.65
C PRO A 105 17.81 -9.52 4.35
N PRO A 106 16.77 -8.66 4.40
CA PRO A 106 16.21 -8.04 3.20
C PRO A 106 17.24 -7.28 2.36
N ASP A 107 18.17 -6.58 3.01
CA ASP A 107 19.23 -5.82 2.32
C ASP A 107 20.17 -6.72 1.49
N ALA A 108 20.28 -8.01 1.84
CA ALA A 108 21.07 -8.98 1.08
C ALA A 108 20.27 -9.62 -0.07
N ALA A 109 18.94 -9.55 -0.02
CA ALA A 109 18.05 -10.09 -1.05
C ALA A 109 17.83 -9.12 -2.23
N ASP A 110 18.07 -7.81 -2.02
CA ASP A 110 17.94 -6.78 -3.07
C ASP A 110 18.92 -6.98 -4.23
N ASP A 111 20.11 -7.53 -3.95
CA ASP A 111 21.15 -7.82 -4.95
C ASP A 111 20.98 -9.21 -5.61
N GLY A 112 19.94 -9.95 -5.22
CA GLY A 112 19.75 -11.35 -5.63
C GLY A 112 20.70 -12.32 -4.91
N LEU A 113 20.20 -13.49 -4.54
CA LEU A 113 21.02 -14.53 -3.89
C LEU A 113 20.86 -15.89 -4.58
N PRO A 114 21.88 -16.76 -4.54
CA PRO A 114 21.77 -18.13 -5.04
C PRO A 114 20.58 -18.87 -4.43
N LEU A 115 19.93 -19.73 -5.22
CA LEU A 115 18.79 -20.52 -4.75
C LEU A 115 19.15 -21.33 -3.48
N GLU A 116 20.39 -21.81 -3.40
CA GLU A 116 20.92 -22.55 -2.25
C GLU A 116 20.81 -21.78 -0.91
N ALA A 117 20.91 -20.45 -0.94
CA ALA A 117 20.75 -19.61 0.25
C ALA A 117 19.37 -19.81 0.91
N TYR A 118 18.33 -20.01 0.10
CA TYR A 118 16.96 -20.22 0.55
C TYR A 118 16.64 -21.70 0.81
N VAL A 119 17.18 -22.61 -0.01
CA VAL A 119 17.03 -24.08 0.18
C VAL A 119 17.60 -24.53 1.53
N SER A 120 18.64 -23.86 2.03
CA SER A 120 19.22 -24.14 3.35
C SER A 120 18.22 -24.05 4.52
N ALA A 121 17.21 -23.18 4.39
CA ALA A 121 16.15 -23.01 5.39
C ALA A 121 15.02 -24.05 5.23
N VAL A 122 14.95 -24.75 4.10
CA VAL A 122 14.00 -25.84 3.88
C VAL A 122 14.44 -27.11 4.59
N ALA A 123 13.48 -27.81 5.20
CA ALA A 123 13.72 -29.09 5.87
C ALA A 123 14.34 -30.13 4.91
N ASP A 124 15.39 -30.84 5.37
CA ASP A 124 16.16 -31.79 4.55
C ASP A 124 15.28 -32.82 3.81
N VAL A 125 14.19 -33.26 4.45
CA VAL A 125 13.23 -34.23 3.91
C VAL A 125 12.43 -33.72 2.71
N ASP A 126 12.32 -32.40 2.53
CA ASP A 126 11.56 -31.79 1.43
C ASP A 126 12.48 -31.34 0.27
N ARG A 127 13.81 -31.22 0.48
CA ARG A 127 14.76 -30.69 -0.52
C ARG A 127 14.80 -31.49 -1.81
N GLU A 128 15.02 -32.81 -1.74
CA GLU A 128 15.07 -33.66 -2.93
C GLU A 128 13.76 -33.66 -3.72
N ARG A 129 12.61 -33.41 -3.05
CA ARG A 129 11.31 -33.31 -3.73
C ARG A 129 11.20 -31.99 -4.49
N ILE A 130 11.57 -30.89 -3.87
CA ILE A 130 11.54 -29.54 -4.46
C ILE A 130 12.48 -29.45 -5.64
N GLU A 131 13.72 -29.94 -5.52
CA GLU A 131 14.70 -29.95 -6.61
C GLU A 131 14.14 -30.67 -7.84
N ARG A 132 13.60 -31.88 -7.67
CA ARG A 132 12.98 -32.63 -8.77
C ARG A 132 11.76 -31.92 -9.37
N ALA A 133 10.95 -31.28 -8.54
CA ALA A 133 9.78 -30.54 -9.01
C ALA A 133 10.19 -29.28 -9.80
N ALA A 134 11.23 -28.58 -9.36
CA ALA A 134 11.81 -27.44 -10.06
C ALA A 134 12.40 -27.87 -11.41
N GLU A 135 13.21 -28.93 -11.45
CA GLU A 135 13.75 -29.50 -12.70
C GLU A 135 12.62 -29.86 -13.67
N THR A 136 11.58 -30.54 -13.18
CA THR A 136 10.43 -30.93 -14.02
C THR A 136 9.69 -29.71 -14.57
N ALA A 137 9.49 -28.66 -13.76
CA ALA A 137 8.82 -27.44 -14.18
C ALA A 137 9.66 -26.69 -15.23
N LEU A 138 10.98 -26.62 -15.07
CA LEU A 138 11.89 -26.01 -16.02
C LEU A 138 11.90 -26.78 -17.36
N ASP A 139 12.07 -28.10 -17.31
CA ASP A 139 12.11 -28.96 -18.51
C ASP A 139 10.80 -28.92 -19.29
N ALA A 140 9.65 -28.89 -18.60
CA ALA A 140 8.33 -28.87 -19.21
C ALA A 140 7.80 -27.46 -19.50
N CYS A 141 8.51 -26.41 -19.09
CA CYS A 141 7.98 -25.03 -19.03
C CYS A 141 6.60 -24.99 -18.33
N GLY A 142 6.47 -25.74 -17.24
CA GLY A 142 5.25 -25.92 -16.47
C GLY A 142 5.19 -25.06 -15.21
N GLU A 143 4.04 -25.10 -14.53
CA GLU A 143 3.86 -24.45 -13.24
C GLU A 143 4.54 -25.27 -12.13
N PHE A 144 5.33 -24.59 -11.28
CA PHE A 144 5.82 -25.15 -10.03
C PHE A 144 4.78 -24.88 -8.95
N GLN A 145 4.35 -25.92 -8.24
CA GLN A 145 3.44 -25.78 -7.10
C GLN A 145 3.75 -26.86 -6.05
N GLU A 146 4.46 -26.49 -4.98
CA GLU A 146 4.88 -27.42 -3.93
C GLU A 146 4.65 -26.84 -2.53
N GLU A 147 4.21 -27.69 -1.60
CA GLU A 147 4.09 -27.35 -0.19
C GLU A 147 5.26 -27.95 0.60
N PHE A 148 6.05 -27.14 1.29
CA PHE A 148 7.25 -27.58 1.99
C PHE A 148 7.45 -26.87 3.34
N ARG A 149 8.28 -27.49 4.20
CA ARG A 149 8.56 -26.96 5.53
C ARG A 149 9.80 -26.08 5.53
N VAL A 150 9.66 -24.87 6.06
CA VAL A 150 10.75 -23.92 6.28
C VAL A 150 11.00 -23.78 7.77
N HIS A 151 12.28 -23.75 8.13
CA HIS A 151 12.77 -23.44 9.46
C HIS A 151 13.02 -21.94 9.57
N ASP A 152 12.29 -21.29 10.48
CA ASP A 152 12.62 -19.92 10.90
C ASP A 152 13.96 -19.93 11.66
N PRO A 153 14.80 -18.88 11.61
CA PRO A 153 15.95 -18.71 12.50
C PRO A 153 15.64 -18.92 13.99
N ASP A 154 14.40 -18.71 14.44
CA ASP A 154 13.95 -18.99 15.81
C ASP A 154 13.56 -20.48 16.07
N GLY A 155 13.68 -21.36 15.07
CA GLY A 155 13.43 -22.80 15.17
C GLY A 155 11.95 -23.21 15.01
N GLU A 156 11.06 -22.25 14.76
CA GLU A 156 9.65 -22.53 14.46
C GLU A 156 9.51 -23.11 13.04
N ARG A 157 8.68 -24.16 12.91
CA ARG A 157 8.40 -24.81 11.61
C ARG A 157 7.17 -24.18 10.98
N ARG A 158 7.31 -23.70 9.74
CA ARG A 158 6.20 -23.17 8.96
C ARG A 158 6.03 -23.96 7.67
N TRP A 159 4.79 -24.14 7.25
CA TRP A 159 4.47 -24.67 5.93
C TRP A 159 4.38 -23.51 4.95
N VAL A 160 5.05 -23.66 3.81
CA VAL A 160 5.08 -22.68 2.71
C VAL A 160 4.60 -23.38 1.47
N LEU A 161 3.70 -22.73 0.74
CA LEU A 161 3.28 -23.12 -0.60
C LEU A 161 3.93 -22.14 -1.57
N ALA A 162 4.68 -22.66 -2.55
CA ALA A 162 5.26 -21.88 -3.64
C ALA A 162 4.87 -22.46 -4.98
#